data_AF-A0A5E4KIX6-F1
#
_entry.id   AF-A0A5E4KIX6-F1
#
_cell.length_a   1.000
_cell.length_b   1.000
_cell.length_c   1.000
_cell.angle_alpha   90.00
_cell.angle_beta   90.00
_cell.angle_gamma   90.00
#
_symmetry.space_group_name_H-M   'P 1'
#
loop_
_entity.id
_entity.type
_entity.pdbx_description
1 polymer ?
#
loop_
_entity_poly.entity_id
_entity_poly.type
_entity_poly.pdbx_seq_one_letter_code
_entity_poly.pdbx_strand_id
1 'polypeptide(L)' 'MAEKITKENKLNEVITKYPQTREVFIKHGMPKYVGRLPSETLEFFCRMHRVEINQLLDELNKAAGLAQNN' A
#
# COMPACT_ATOMS: atom_id res chain seq x y z
N MET A 1 -19.37 -2.57 -2.01
CA MET A 1 -18.72 -1.28 -1.71
C MET A 1 -17.22 -1.57 -1.66
N ALA A 2 -16.47 -1.21 -2.70
CA ALA A 2 -15.04 -1.42 -2.67
C ALA A 2 -14.44 -0.32 -1.79
N GLU A 3 -14.12 -0.66 -0.55
CA GLU A 3 -13.56 0.27 0.42
C GLU A 3 -12.15 0.68 -0.04
N LYS A 4 -11.90 2.00 -0.15
CA LYS A 4 -10.58 2.54 -0.47
C LYS A 4 -9.55 2.01 0.52
N ILE A 5 -8.32 1.82 0.03
CA ILE A 5 -7.17 1.55 0.90
C ILE A 5 -6.94 2.81 1.74
N THR A 6 -6.94 2.65 3.06
CA THR A 6 -6.67 3.70 4.05
C THR A 6 -5.42 3.36 4.84
N LYS A 7 -4.85 4.36 5.52
CA LYS A 7 -3.63 4.22 6.34
C LYS A 7 -3.73 3.21 7.49
N GLU A 8 -4.96 2.87 7.89
CA GLU A 8 -5.26 1.89 8.94
C GLU A 8 -5.22 0.46 8.42
N ASN A 9 -5.29 0.27 7.09
CA ASN A 9 -5.13 -1.05 6.52
C ASN A 9 -3.71 -1.57 6.78
N LYS A 10 -3.64 -2.88 7.01
CA LYS A 10 -2.37 -3.57 7.13
C LYS A 10 -1.77 -3.79 5.75
N LEU A 11 -0.47 -3.60 5.65
CA LEU A 11 0.27 -3.76 4.40
C LEU A 11 0.16 -5.19 3.85
N ASN A 12 0.26 -6.20 4.70
CA ASN A 12 0.09 -7.60 4.30
C ASN A 12 -1.30 -7.84 3.68
N GLU A 13 -2.37 -7.31 4.28
CA GLU A 13 -3.74 -7.46 3.79
C GLU A 13 -3.92 -6.77 2.44
N VAL A 14 -3.38 -5.55 2.29
CA VAL A 14 -3.46 -4.78 1.05
C VAL A 14 -2.75 -5.50 -0.09
N ILE A 15 -1.51 -5.97 0.12
CA ILE A 15 -0.77 -6.70 -0.91
C ILE A 15 -1.41 -8.06 -1.21
N THR A 16 -1.97 -8.73 -0.20
CA THR A 16 -2.67 -10.01 -0.39
C THR A 16 -3.94 -9.84 -1.21
N LYS A 17 -4.74 -8.79 -0.93
CA LYS A 17 -5.94 -8.46 -1.70
C LYS A 17 -5.62 -7.89 -3.08
N TYR A 18 -4.57 -7.08 -3.18
CA TYR A 18 -4.18 -6.34 -4.37
C TYR A 18 -2.69 -6.55 -4.67
N PRO A 19 -2.28 -7.67 -5.26
CA PRO A 19 -0.86 -7.98 -5.49
C PRO A 19 -0.14 -6.95 -6.37
N GLN A 20 -0.86 -6.26 -7.25
CA GLN A 20 -0.38 -5.13 -8.05
C GLN A 20 0.13 -3.95 -7.23
N THR A 21 -0.39 -3.75 -6.01
CA THR A 21 0.08 -2.67 -5.13
C THR A 21 1.52 -2.87 -4.66
N ARG A 22 2.05 -4.10 -4.74
CA ARG A 22 3.43 -4.43 -4.37
C ARG A 22 4.45 -3.59 -5.13
N GLU A 23 4.20 -3.29 -6.40
CA GLU A 23 5.10 -2.45 -7.21
C GLU A 23 5.16 -1.01 -6.70
N VAL A 24 4.03 -0.47 -6.22
CA VAL A 24 3.95 0.85 -5.60
C VAL A 24 4.84 0.92 -4.37
N PHE A 25 4.78 -0.08 -3.49
CA PHE A 25 5.65 -0.14 -2.32
C PHE A 25 7.13 -0.14 -2.72
N ILE A 26 7.52 -0.98 -3.68
CA ILE A 26 8.91 -1.07 -4.14
C ILE A 26 9.38 0.29 -4.70
N LYS A 27 8.53 0.98 -5.47
CA LYS A 27 8.80 2.32 -6.02
C LYS A 27 9.01 3.37 -4.92
N HIS A 28 8.29 3.26 -3.81
CA HIS A 28 8.41 4.15 -2.65
C HIS A 28 9.53 3.78 -1.66
N GLY A 29 10.41 2.83 -2.01
CA GLY A 29 11.57 2.48 -1.18
C GLY A 29 11.33 1.32 -0.21
N MET A 30 10.25 0.55 -0.40
CA MET A 30 10.11 -0.75 0.26
C MET A 30 11.11 -1.73 -0.35
N PRO A 31 11.96 -2.41 0.44
CA PRO A 31 12.78 -3.48 -0.10
C PRO A 31 11.88 -4.54 -0.72
N LYS A 32 12.34 -5.19 -1.79
CA LYS A 32 11.58 -6.23 -2.46
C LYS A 32 11.45 -7.42 -1.52
N TYR A 33 10.36 -7.50 -0.76
CA TYR A 33 10.11 -8.62 0.14
C TYR A 33 10.01 -9.89 -0.70
N VAL A 34 10.87 -10.86 -0.39
CA VAL A 34 10.89 -12.21 -0.98
C VAL A 34 10.35 -13.26 -0.01
N GLY A 35 9.69 -12.84 1.07
CA GLY A 35 9.19 -13.72 2.13
C GLY A 35 7.94 -13.16 2.83
N ARG A 36 7.88 -13.28 4.16
CA ARG A 36 6.73 -12.84 4.96
C ARG A 36 6.57 -11.32 4.89
N LEU A 37 5.41 -10.88 4.40
CA LEU A 37 5.03 -9.46 4.42
C LEU A 37 4.79 -9.02 5.86
N PRO A 38 5.22 -7.81 6.25
CA PRO A 38 4.96 -7.32 7.59
C PRO A 38 3.48 -7.01 7.76
N SER A 39 2.93 -7.42 8.91
CA SER A 39 1.54 -7.17 9.30
C SER A 39 1.36 -5.81 10.00
N GLU A 40 2.18 -4.83 9.60
CA GLU A 40 2.14 -3.45 10.08
C GLU A 40 1.12 -2.63 9.29
N THR A 41 0.68 -1.51 9.86
CA THR A 41 -0.19 -0.56 9.16
C THR A 41 0.60 0.27 8.16
N LEU A 42 -0.06 0.73 7.10
CA LEU A 42 0.58 1.63 6.12
C LEU A 42 1.12 2.90 6.76
N GLU A 43 0.45 3.43 7.78
CA GLU A 43 0.96 4.59 8.53
C GLU A 43 2.32 4.30 9.19
N PHE A 44 2.50 3.12 9.78
CA PHE A 44 3.76 2.74 10.43
C PHE A 44 4.88 2.60 9.41
N PHE A 45 4.60 1.92 8.30
CA PHE A 45 5.52 1.77 7.18
C PHE A 45 5.99 3.14 6.67
N CYS A 46 5.04 4.05 6.41
CA CYS A 46 5.33 5.40 5.95
C CYS A 46 6.20 6.19 6.93
N ARG A 47 5.91 6.11 8.24
CA ARG A 47 6.74 6.79 9.25
C ARG A 47 8.15 6.22 9.29
N MET A 48 8.31 4.91 9.22
CA MET A 48 9.62 4.24 9.32
C MET A 48 10.49 4.52 8.09
N HIS A 49 9.89 4.54 6.90
CA HIS A 49 10.59 4.77 5.63
C HIS A 49 10.59 6.24 5.17
N ARG A 50 10.02 7.16 5.97
CA ARG A 50 9.79 8.57 5.62
C ARG A 50 9.08 8.75 4.26
N VAL A 51 8.12 7.87 3.99
CA VAL A 51 7.27 7.92 2.80
C VAL A 51 6.02 8.73 3.12
N GLU A 52 5.59 9.57 2.19
CA GLU A 52 4.35 10.33 2.35
C GLU A 52 3.13 9.41 2.23
N ILE A 53 2.34 9.31 3.30
CA ILE A 53 1.19 8.40 3.36
C ILE A 53 0.10 8.75 2.34
N ASN A 54 -0.15 10.04 2.06
CA ASN A 54 -1.21 10.41 1.11
C ASN A 54 -0.83 10.02 -0.32
N GLN A 55 0.40 10.32 -0.76
CA GLN A 55 0.92 9.82 -2.04
C GLN A 55 0.87 8.29 -2.14
N LEU A 56 1.33 7.58 -1.10
CA LEU A 56 1.30 6.13 -1.12
C LEU A 56 -0.14 5.63 -1.27
N LEU A 57 -1.09 6.14 -0.48
CA LEU A 57 -2.49 5.75 -0.57
C LEU A 57 -3.10 6.06 -1.95
N ASP A 58 -2.79 7.20 -2.56
CA ASP A 58 -3.27 7.52 -3.90
C ASP A 58 -2.77 6.53 -4.95
N GLU A 59 -1.46 6.25 -4.98
CA GLU A 59 -0.86 5.28 -5.90
C GLU A 59 -1.39 3.85 -5.62
N LEU A 60 -1.58 3.47 -4.35
CA LEU A 60 -2.15 2.18 -3.97
C LEU A 60 -3.60 2.04 -4.44
N ASN A 61 -4.43 3.05 -4.24
CA ASN A 61 -5.82 3.04 -4.68
C ASN A 61 -5.91 3.04 -6.22
N LYS A 62 -5.03 3.78 -6.91
CA LYS A 62 -4.90 3.73 -8.37
C LYS A 62 -4.49 2.35 -8.86
N ALA A 63 -3.42 1.78 -8.30
CA ALA A 63 -2.95 0.45 -8.65
C ALA A 63 -4.02 -0.60 -8.36
N ALA A 64 -4.76 -0.49 -7.26
CA ALA A 64 -5.85 -1.41 -6.93
C ALA A 64 -7.11 -1.24 -7.80
N GLY A 65 -7.16 -0.25 -8.69
CA GLY A 65 -8.36 0.08 -9.48
C GLY A 65 -9.51 0.66 -8.63
N LEU A 66 -9.21 1.12 -7.42
CA LEU A 66 -10.13 1.78 -6.49
C LEU A 66 -10.19 3.30 -6.70
N ALA A 67 -9.25 3.84 -7.49
CA ALA A 67 -9.38 5.19 -8.02
C ALA A 67 -10.58 5.22 -8.97
N GLN A 68 -11.70 5.75 -8.48
CA GLN A 68 -12.95 5.89 -9.21
C GLN A 68 -12.66 6.52 -10.58
N ASN A 69 -12.78 5.72 -11.63
CA ASN A 69 -12.99 6.20 -12.98
C ASN A 69 -14.37 6.86 -12.96
N ASN A 70 -14.40 8.19 -13.04
CA ASN A 70 -15.62 8.95 -13.31
C ASN A 70 -15.76 9.04 -14.82
#